data_AF-A0A2T1CEV1-F1
#
_entry.id   AF-A0A2T1CEV1-F1
#
_cell.length_a   1.000
_cell.length_b   1.000
_cell.length_c   1.000
_cell.angle_alpha   90.00
_cell.angle_beta   90.00
_cell.angle_gamma   90.00
#
_symmetry.space_group_name_H-M   'P 1'
#
loop_
_entity.id
_entity.type
_entity.pdbx_description
1 polymer ?
#
loop_
_entity_poly.entity_id
_entity_poly.type
_entity_poly.pdbx_seq_one_letter_code
_entity_poly.pdbx_strand_id
1 'polypeptide(L)' 'MFNDDLSKIGRIEVTIDVLSQALCRLHEHDYPSAQVMVAIARQALEDVQLDFDLHFQAEEMLEQILNQSLS' A
#
# COMPACT_ATOMS: atom_id res chain seq x y z
N MET A 1 -8.85 17.31 -5.42
CA MET A 1 -9.42 16.47 -4.35
C MET A 1 -8.24 15.81 -3.66
N PHE A 2 -7.74 16.36 -2.56
CA PHE A 2 -6.48 15.96 -1.88
C PHE A 2 -6.73 15.03 -0.67
N ASN A 3 -7.93 14.45 -0.55
CA ASN A 3 -8.33 13.66 0.62
C ASN A 3 -7.85 12.20 0.59
N ASP A 4 -7.40 11.68 -0.56
CA ASP A 4 -7.02 10.27 -0.68
C ASP A 4 -5.62 9.97 -0.14
N ASP A 5 -4.70 10.94 -0.10
CA ASP A 5 -3.33 10.71 0.39
C ASP A 5 -3.27 10.49 1.90
N LEU A 6 -4.16 11.14 2.66
CA LEU A 6 -4.39 10.85 4.08
C LEU A 6 -4.87 9.41 4.29
N SER A 7 -5.64 8.86 3.34
CA SER A 7 -6.08 7.46 3.41
C SER A 7 -4.93 6.47 3.15
N LYS A 8 -3.96 6.83 2.29
CA LYS A 8 -2.81 5.97 1.94
C LYS A 8 -1.79 5.88 3.07
N ILE A 9 -1.48 7.01 3.72
CA ILE A 9 -0.67 7.01 4.95
C ILE A 9 -1.38 6.18 6.03
N GLY A 10 -2.69 6.33 6.18
CA GLY A 10 -3.49 5.49 7.08
C GLY A 10 -3.41 3.99 6.77
N ARG A 11 -3.36 3.58 5.49
CA ARG A 11 -3.17 2.17 5.11
C ARG A 11 -1.79 1.62 5.50
N ILE A 12 -0.74 2.44 5.36
CA ILE A 12 0.62 2.07 5.82
C ILE A 12 0.64 1.93 7.35
N GLU A 13 0.03 2.88 8.07
CA GLU A 13 -0.05 2.85 9.54
C GLU A 13 -0.80 1.61 10.04
N VAL A 14 -1.93 1.25 9.41
CA VAL A 14 -2.67 0.01 9.71
C VAL A 14 -1.81 -1.22 9.42
N THR A 15 -1.04 -1.22 8.33
CA THR A 15 -0.13 -2.34 8.01
C THR A 15 0.92 -2.51 9.12
N ILE A 16 1.50 -1.42 9.62
CA ILE A 16 2.47 -1.44 10.72
C ILE A 16 1.84 -2.00 11.99
N ASP A 17 0.62 -1.58 12.32
CA ASP A 17 -0.10 -2.11 13.48
C ASP A 17 -0.38 -3.62 13.35
N VAL A 18 -0.87 -4.06 12.19
CA VAL A 18 -1.13 -5.49 11.91
C VAL A 18 0.14 -6.33 11.99
N LEU A 19 1.27 -5.84 11.48
CA LEU A 19 2.57 -6.52 11.61
C LEU A 19 3.06 -6.56 13.06
N SER A 20 2.81 -5.49 13.82
CA SER A 20 3.11 -5.46 15.26
C SER A 20 2.31 -6.51 16.02
N GLN A 21 1.02 -6.66 15.69
CA GLN A 21 0.19 -7.74 16.25
C GLN A 21 0.69 -9.13 15.83
N ALA A 22 1.14 -9.30 14.57
CA ALA A 22 1.71 -10.56 14.12
C ALA A 22 2.95 -10.96 14.94
N LEU A 23 3.83 -10.00 15.26
CA LEU A 23 4.98 -10.21 16.13
C LEU A 23 4.57 -10.64 17.54
N CYS A 24 3.53 -10.03 18.12
CA CYS A 24 2.98 -10.45 19.40
C CYS A 24 2.47 -11.91 19.34
N ARG A 25 1.73 -12.29 18.30
CA ARG A 25 1.24 -13.67 18.13
C ARG A 25 2.36 -14.68 17.96
N LEU A 26 3.43 -14.34 17.26
CA LEU A 26 4.63 -15.18 17.16
C LEU A 26 5.30 -15.38 18.52
N HIS A 27 5.37 -14.33 19.35
CA HIS A 27 5.90 -14.43 20.71
C HIS A 27 5.04 -15.35 21.60
N GLU A 28 3.72 -15.33 21.40
CA GLU A 28 2.75 -16.20 22.05
C GLU A 28 2.73 -17.64 21.49
N HIS A 29 3.55 -17.95 20.47
CA HIS A 29 3.56 -19.21 19.73
C HIS A 29 2.24 -19.51 19.00
N ASP A 30 1.41 -18.48 18.77
CA ASP A 30 0.20 -18.55 17.95
C ASP A 30 0.54 -18.29 16.47
N TYR A 31 1.18 -19.29 15.85
CA TYR A 31 1.60 -19.23 14.45
C TYR A 31 0.43 -19.10 13.46
N PRO A 32 -0.73 -19.78 13.64
CA PRO A 32 -1.87 -19.59 12.74
C PRO A 32 -2.38 -18.15 12.71
N SER A 33 -2.55 -17.51 13.88
CA SER A 33 -3.00 -16.10 13.91
C SER A 33 -1.96 -15.16 13.33
N ALA A 34 -0.67 -15.38 13.63
CA ALA A 34 0.42 -14.61 13.03
C ALA A 34 0.41 -14.70 11.49
N GLN A 35 0.18 -15.89 10.93
CA GLN A 35 0.11 -16.08 9.49
C GLN A 35 -1.05 -15.30 8.85
N VAL A 36 -2.23 -15.29 9.50
CA VAL A 36 -3.37 -14.50 9.04
C VAL A 36 -3.04 -13.00 9.05
N MET A 37 -2.45 -12.50 10.12
CA MET A 37 -2.05 -11.09 10.22
C MET A 37 -1.02 -10.70 9.15
N VAL A 38 -0.01 -11.55 8.91
CA VAL A 38 0.97 -11.33 7.82
C VAL A 38 0.29 -11.30 6.45
N ALA A 39 -0.68 -12.18 6.20
CA ALA A 39 -1.42 -12.18 4.94
C ALA A 39 -2.22 -10.89 4.74
N ILE A 40 -2.85 -10.37 5.80
CA ILE A 40 -3.59 -9.08 5.77
C ILE A 40 -2.63 -7.93 5.47
N ALA A 41 -1.49 -7.87 6.18
CA ALA A 41 -0.48 -6.83 5.97
C ALA A 41 0.07 -6.87 4.54
N ARG A 42 0.30 -8.06 3.99
CA ARG A 42 0.76 -8.23 2.61
C ARG A 42 -0.26 -7.68 1.61
N GLN A 43 -1.54 -8.02 1.75
CA GLN A 43 -2.58 -7.52 0.85
C GLN A 43 -2.66 -5.99 0.88
N ALA A 44 -2.60 -5.38 2.07
CA ALA A 44 -2.64 -3.93 2.20
C ALA A 44 -1.46 -3.23 1.50
N LEU A 45 -0.26 -3.83 1.55
CA LEU A 45 0.92 -3.33 0.84
C LEU A 45 0.82 -3.50 -0.67
N GLU A 46 0.28 -4.64 -1.14
CA GLU A 46 0.02 -4.87 -2.57
C GLU A 46 -0.96 -3.84 -3.15
N ASP A 47 -2.02 -3.50 -2.40
CA ASP A 47 -2.97 -2.46 -2.81
C ASP A 47 -2.30 -1.08 -2.91
N VAL A 48 -1.44 -0.73 -1.95
CA VAL A 48 -0.69 0.54 -1.99
C VAL A 48 0.30 0.56 -3.15
N GLN A 49 0.96 -0.56 -3.45
CA GLN A 49 1.87 -0.66 -4.58
C GLN A 49 1.12 -0.45 -5.91
N LEU A 50 -0.05 -1.08 -6.07
CA LEU A 50 -0.89 -0.89 -7.26
C LEU A 50 -1.29 0.58 -7.44
N ASP A 51 -1.65 1.27 -6.35
CA ASP A 51 -1.99 2.68 -6.38
C ASP A 51 -0.81 3.54 -6.87
N PHE A 52 0.43 3.21 -6.47
CA PHE A 52 1.64 3.88 -6.97
C PHE A 52 1.88 3.60 -8.45
N ASP A 53 1.77 2.33 -8.87
CA ASP A 53 1.98 1.95 -10.28
C ASP A 53 1.01 2.67 -11.20
N LEU A 54 -0.26 2.80 -10.80
CA LEU A 54 -1.27 3.56 -11.54
C LEU A 54 -0.95 5.06 -11.59
N HIS A 55 -0.43 5.62 -10.49
CA HIS A 55 -0.03 7.01 -10.45
C HIS A 55 1.11 7.29 -11.42
N PHE A 56 2.17 6.46 -11.40
CA PHE A 56 3.30 6.60 -12.33
C PHE A 56 2.87 6.45 -13.79
N GLN A 57 1.98 5.50 -14.10
CA GLN A 57 1.43 5.37 -15.46
C GLN A 57 0.66 6.62 -15.89
N ALA A 58 -0.14 7.20 -15.00
CA ALA A 58 -0.88 8.43 -15.30
C ALA A 58 0.07 9.62 -15.54
N GLU A 59 1.13 9.76 -14.74
CA GLU A 59 2.16 10.78 -14.94
C GLU A 59 2.87 10.60 -16.29
N GLU A 60 3.27 9.38 -16.64
CA GLU A 60 3.92 9.08 -17.93
C GLU A 60 3.01 9.42 -19.12
N MET A 61 1.73 9.06 -19.05
CA MET A 61 0.75 9.40 -20.09
C MET A 61 0.58 10.92 -20.24
N LEU A 62 0.56 11.67 -19.13
CA LEU A 62 0.48 13.12 -19.16
C LEU A 62 1.70 13.75 -19.82
N GLU A 63 2.90 13.28 -19.49
CA GLU A 63 4.14 13.74 -20.13
C GLU A 63 4.14 13.48 -21.64
N GLN A 64 3.69 12.30 -22.07
CA GLN A 64 3.58 11.97 -23.49
C GLN A 64 2.63 12.92 -24.24
N ILE A 65 1.45 13.21 -23.67
CA ILE A 65 0.48 14.13 -24.26
C ILE A 65 1.07 15.56 -24.34
N LEU A 66 1.73 16.03 -23.29
CA LEU A 66 2.34 17.36 -23.28
C LEU A 66 3.43 17.49 -24.37
N ASN A 67 4.29 16.48 -24.50
CA ASN A 67 5.35 16.47 -25.51
C ASN A 67 4.81 16.40 -26.94
N GLN A 68 3.70 15.69 -27.16
CA GLN A 68 3.02 15.65 -28.46
C GLN A 68 2.26 16.94 -28.79
N SER A 69 1.78 17.66 -27.77
CA SER A 69 1.03 18.92 -27.96
C SER A 69 1.94 20.14 -28.19
N LEU A 70 3.22 20.03 -27.79
CA LEU A 70 4.24 21.06 -27.95
C LEU A 70 5.12 20.87 -29.19
N SER A 71 4.93 19.76 -29.92
CA SER A 71 5.57 19.45 -31.20
C SER A 71 4.65 19.79 -32.37
#